data_AF-A0A1G8H4I7-F1
#
_entry.id   AF-A0A1G8H4I7-F1
#
_cell.length_a   1.000
_cell.length_b   1.000
_cell.length_c   1.000
_cell.angle_alpha   90.00
_cell.angle_beta   90.00
_cell.angle_gamma   90.00
#
_symmetry.space_group_name_H-M   'P 1'
#
loop_
_entity.id
_entity.type
_entity.pdbx_description
1 polymer ?
#
loop_
_entity_poly.entity_id
_entity_poly.type
_entity_poly.pdbx_seq_one_letter_code
_entity_poly.pdbx_strand_id
1 'polypeptide(L)'
;MAGFVESMAAKRLQRQIWRRSHALMPSIELPMPPWGPEVPQDLVDIAADVLVLDASLAGSRTWQLDEVGAGFRREALANAQSIHERCAAQGLTTTADAVRFVQSSLRAWETIALR
;
A
#
# COMPACT_ATOMS: atom_id res chain seq x y z
N MET A 1 10.76 12.48 26.16
CA MET A 1 10.85 13.23 24.88
C MET A 1 10.86 12.32 23.64
N ALA A 2 11.55 11.17 23.66
CA ALA A 2 11.60 10.23 22.53
C ALA A 2 10.21 9.76 22.02
N GLY A 3 9.37 9.22 22.93
CA GLY A 3 8.04 8.70 22.54
C GLY A 3 7.06 9.72 21.93
N PHE A 4 7.21 11.02 22.22
CA PHE A 4 6.37 12.05 21.58
C PHE A 4 6.79 12.32 20.13
N VAL A 5 8.10 12.32 19.87
CA VAL A 5 8.66 12.51 18.52
C VAL A 5 8.35 11.32 17.63
N GLU A 6 8.45 10.09 18.18
CA GLU A 6 8.10 8.84 17.49
C GLU A 6 6.60 8.79 17.15
N SER A 7 5.73 9.17 18.08
CA SER A 7 4.28 9.27 17.83
C SER A 7 3.96 10.29 16.72
N MET A 8 4.65 11.44 16.70
CA MET A 8 4.49 12.47 15.66
C MET A 8 4.99 11.97 14.29
N ALA A 9 6.13 11.27 14.26
CA ALA A 9 6.68 10.69 13.03
C ALA A 9 5.77 9.61 12.45
N ALA A 10 5.25 8.70 13.29
CA ALA A 10 4.29 7.68 12.91
C ALA A 10 3.00 8.30 12.33
N LYS A 11 2.43 9.32 13.00
CA LYS A 11 1.25 10.05 12.50
C LYS A 11 1.51 10.76 11.17
N ARG A 12 2.72 11.30 10.97
CA ARG A 12 3.09 11.94 9.70
C ARG A 12 3.15 10.91 8.56
N LEU A 13 3.76 9.76 8.80
CA LEU A 13 3.82 8.66 7.83
C LEU A 13 2.42 8.12 7.50
N GLN A 14 1.58 7.90 8.51
CA GLN A 14 0.18 7.50 8.32
C GLN A 14 -0.57 8.49 7.42
N ARG A 15 -0.46 9.81 7.66
CA ARG A 15 -1.10 10.83 6.81
C ARG A 15 -0.56 10.81 5.38
N GLN A 16 0.73 10.56 5.21
CA GLN A 16 1.36 10.51 3.89
C GLN A 16 0.91 9.28 3.11
N ILE A 17 0.83 8.13 3.76
CA ILE A 17 0.28 6.89 3.21
C ILE A 17 -1.18 7.12 2.80
N TRP A 18 -2.01 7.65 3.71
CA TRP A 18 -3.41 7.93 3.42
C TRP A 18 -3.60 8.90 2.24
N ARG A 19 -2.81 9.99 2.17
CA ARG A 19 -2.88 10.93 1.03
C ARG A 19 -2.48 10.31 -0.30
N ARG A 20 -1.60 9.31 -0.27
CA ARG A 20 -1.05 8.67 -1.47
C ARG A 20 -1.72 7.36 -1.82
N SER A 21 -2.56 6.78 -0.95
CA SER A 21 -3.29 5.56 -1.27
C SER A 21 -4.12 5.78 -2.52
N HIS A 22 -4.84 6.91 -2.59
CA HIS A 22 -5.63 7.32 -3.76
C HIS A 22 -4.80 7.55 -5.05
N ALA A 23 -3.47 7.53 -4.93
CA ALA A 23 -2.53 7.62 -6.04
C ALA A 23 -1.88 6.28 -6.41
N LEU A 24 -2.40 5.14 -5.92
CA LEU A 24 -2.01 3.79 -6.39
C LEU A 24 -2.70 3.40 -7.70
N MET A 25 -3.90 3.93 -7.97
CA MET A 25 -4.66 3.71 -9.21
C MET A 25 -4.48 4.67 -10.41
N PRO A 26 -3.65 5.74 -10.40
CA PRO A 26 -3.54 6.64 -11.55
C PRO A 26 -2.69 6.06 -12.69
N SER A 27 -2.45 4.75 -12.71
CA SER A 27 -1.63 4.10 -13.73
C SER A 27 -2.48 3.70 -14.93
N ILE A 28 -2.09 4.20 -16.12
CA ILE A 28 -2.64 3.76 -17.41
C ILE A 28 -2.37 2.27 -17.70
N GLU A 29 -1.48 1.64 -16.94
CA GLU A 29 -1.06 0.26 -17.13
C GLU A 29 -2.07 -0.76 -16.59
N LEU A 30 -2.97 -0.33 -15.68
CA LEU A 30 -3.95 -1.21 -15.05
C LEU A 30 -5.36 -1.01 -15.62
N PRO A 31 -6.11 -2.10 -15.84
CA PRO A 31 -7.49 -2.02 -16.30
C PRO A 31 -8.42 -1.51 -15.18
N MET A 32 -9.35 -0.63 -15.54
CA MET A 32 -10.39 -0.14 -14.63
C MET A 32 -11.64 -1.03 -14.67
N PRO A 33 -12.28 -1.34 -13.52
CA PRO A 33 -13.55 -2.06 -13.51
C PRO A 33 -14.70 -1.30 -14.19
N PRO A 34 -15.72 -1.99 -14.73
CA PRO A 34 -15.82 -3.46 -14.85
C PRO A 34 -14.90 -4.03 -15.94
N TRP A 35 -14.29 -5.19 -15.69
CA TRP A 35 -13.36 -5.84 -16.61
C TRP A 35 -14.09 -6.71 -17.63
N GLY A 36 -13.68 -6.62 -18.90
CA GLY A 36 -14.19 -7.46 -19.98
C GLY A 36 -13.40 -8.77 -20.13
N PRO A 37 -13.97 -9.79 -20.81
CA PRO A 37 -13.31 -11.09 -21.04
C PRO A 37 -12.03 -11.00 -21.87
N GLU A 38 -11.79 -9.88 -22.56
CA GLU A 38 -10.58 -9.60 -23.35
C GLU A 38 -9.37 -9.21 -22.50
N VAL A 39 -9.56 -8.88 -21.22
CA VAL A 39 -8.48 -8.44 -20.33
C VAL A 39 -7.76 -9.68 -19.77
N PRO A 40 -6.42 -9.76 -19.86
CA PRO A 40 -5.66 -10.85 -19.24
C PRO A 40 -5.97 -10.98 -17.74
N GLN A 41 -6.27 -12.21 -17.31
CA GLN A 41 -6.62 -12.52 -15.92
C GLN A 41 -5.55 -12.01 -14.92
N ASP A 42 -4.27 -12.16 -15.23
CA ASP A 42 -3.18 -11.70 -14.37
C ASP A 42 -3.22 -10.18 -14.12
N LEU A 43 -3.60 -9.39 -15.13
CA LEU A 43 -3.73 -7.93 -15.01
C LEU A 43 -4.96 -7.54 -14.20
N VAL A 44 -6.07 -8.29 -14.37
CA VAL A 44 -7.27 -8.13 -13.56
C VAL A 44 -6.96 -8.39 -12.09
N ASP A 45 -6.28 -9.50 -11.79
CA ASP A 45 -5.91 -9.87 -10.43
C ASP A 45 -4.97 -8.84 -9.80
N ILE A 46 -3.97 -8.32 -10.54
CA ILE A 46 -3.10 -7.24 -10.05
C ILE A 46 -3.91 -5.96 -9.78
N ALA A 47 -4.82 -5.57 -10.69
CA ALA A 47 -5.65 -4.39 -10.50
C ALA A 47 -6.58 -4.52 -9.29
N ALA A 48 -7.15 -5.72 -9.08
CA ALA A 48 -7.96 -6.04 -7.92
C ALA A 48 -7.15 -5.92 -6.62
N ASP A 49 -5.94 -6.48 -6.58
CA ASP A 49 -5.07 -6.40 -5.41
C ASP A 49 -4.65 -4.95 -5.11
N VAL A 50 -4.39 -4.15 -6.14
CA VAL A 50 -4.08 -2.71 -5.99
C VAL A 50 -5.27 -1.94 -5.42
N LEU A 51 -6.50 -2.24 -5.89
CA LEU A 51 -7.74 -1.67 -5.35
C LEU A 51 -7.94 -2.02 -3.87
N VAL A 52 -7.72 -3.29 -3.51
CA VAL A 52 -7.81 -3.76 -2.12
C VAL A 52 -6.76 -3.08 -1.24
N LEU A 53 -5.52 -2.96 -1.73
CA LEU A 53 -4.46 -2.25 -1.03
C LEU A 53 -4.80 -0.77 -0.83
N ASP A 54 -5.29 -0.06 -1.86
CA ASP A 54 -5.74 1.33 -1.70
C ASP A 54 -6.84 1.45 -0.64
N ALA A 55 -7.88 0.62 -0.70
CA ALA A 55 -8.96 0.62 0.27
C ALA A 55 -8.46 0.38 1.71
N SER A 56 -7.53 -0.57 1.88
CA SER A 56 -6.89 -0.86 3.17
C SER A 56 -6.12 0.35 3.70
N LEU A 57 -5.32 1.00 2.85
CA LEU A 57 -4.53 2.17 3.21
C LEU A 57 -5.39 3.42 3.43
N ALA A 58 -6.52 3.55 2.74
CA ALA A 58 -7.51 4.59 3.02
C ALA A 58 -8.10 4.44 4.44
N GLY A 59 -8.25 3.20 4.90
CA GLY A 59 -8.62 2.84 6.26
C GLY A 59 -7.52 3.00 7.31
N SER A 60 -6.27 3.28 6.91
CA SER A 60 -5.10 3.26 7.81
C SER A 60 -5.17 4.21 9.01
N ARG A 61 -6.08 5.19 9.00
CA ARG A 61 -6.35 6.08 10.15
C ARG A 61 -6.83 5.34 11.39
N THR A 62 -7.43 4.17 11.23
CA THR A 62 -7.91 3.33 12.34
C THR A 62 -6.84 2.38 12.89
N TRP A 63 -5.67 2.28 12.23
CA TRP A 63 -4.59 1.40 12.66
C TRP A 63 -3.88 2.02 13.85
N GLN A 64 -4.14 1.44 15.02
CA GLN A 64 -3.54 1.89 16.28
C GLN A 64 -2.07 1.45 16.38
N LEU A 65 -1.34 1.99 17.36
CA LEU A 65 0.04 1.59 17.66
C LEU A 65 0.05 0.39 18.63
N ASP A 66 -0.86 -0.55 18.42
CA ASP A 66 -1.00 -1.79 19.17
C ASP A 66 -0.72 -3.00 18.25
N GLU A 67 -0.85 -4.21 18.81
CA GLU A 67 -0.60 -5.45 18.08
C GLU A 67 -1.59 -5.67 16.93
N VAL A 68 -2.85 -5.22 17.09
CA VAL A 68 -3.88 -5.30 16.07
C VAL A 68 -3.51 -4.40 14.87
N GLY A 69 -3.15 -3.15 15.13
CA GLY A 69 -2.67 -2.23 14.11
C GLY A 69 -1.36 -2.70 13.46
N ALA A 70 -0.48 -3.37 14.20
CA ALA A 70 0.71 -4.02 13.64
C ALA A 70 0.35 -5.19 12.71
N GLY A 71 -0.72 -5.93 13.01
CA GLY A 71 -1.29 -6.92 12.09
C GLY A 71 -1.65 -6.30 10.74
N PHE A 72 -2.46 -5.24 10.75
CA PHE A 72 -2.87 -4.55 9.52
C PHE A 72 -1.69 -3.97 8.72
N ARG A 73 -0.69 -3.38 9.39
CA ARG A 73 0.51 -2.85 8.72
C ARG A 73 1.34 -3.95 8.08
N ARG A 74 1.51 -5.10 8.75
CA ARG A 74 2.25 -6.26 8.21
C ARG A 74 1.52 -6.90 7.03
N GLU A 75 0.19 -7.03 7.11
CA GLU A 75 -0.63 -7.51 6.00
C GLU A 75 -0.54 -6.58 4.79
N ALA A 76 -0.71 -5.27 4.98
CA ALA A 76 -0.57 -4.29 3.90
C ALA A 76 0.85 -4.30 3.29
N LEU A 77 1.88 -4.53 4.11
CA LEU A 77 3.26 -4.64 3.64
C LEU A 77 3.47 -5.90 2.78
N ALA A 78 2.92 -7.04 3.18
CA ALA A 78 2.97 -8.28 2.41
C ALA A 78 2.24 -8.13 1.07
N ASN A 79 1.04 -7.52 1.08
CA ASN A 79 0.27 -7.25 -0.13
C ASN A 79 1.03 -6.32 -1.07
N ALA A 80 1.58 -5.22 -0.56
CA ALA A 80 2.40 -4.31 -1.37
C ALA A 80 3.63 -5.01 -1.98
N GLN A 81 4.28 -5.92 -1.23
CA GLN A 81 5.41 -6.68 -1.76
C GLN A 81 4.98 -7.61 -2.90
N SER A 82 3.92 -8.39 -2.70
CA SER A 82 3.37 -9.31 -3.70
C SER A 82 2.97 -8.57 -4.99
N ILE A 83 2.24 -7.46 -4.86
CA ILE A 83 1.84 -6.62 -6.00
C ILE A 83 3.07 -6.09 -6.74
N HIS A 84 4.07 -5.56 -6.03
CA HIS A 84 5.29 -5.05 -6.65
C HIS A 84 6.01 -6.12 -7.48
N GLU A 85 6.18 -7.33 -6.95
CA GLU A 85 6.81 -8.45 -7.65
C GLU A 85 6.05 -8.84 -8.92
N ARG A 86 4.72 -8.90 -8.85
CA ARG A 86 3.84 -9.18 -10.00
C ARG A 86 3.88 -8.07 -11.05
N CYS A 87 3.83 -6.80 -10.63
CA CYS A 87 3.95 -5.65 -11.53
C CYS A 87 5.30 -5.65 -12.25
N ALA A 88 6.40 -5.95 -11.54
CA ALA A 88 7.73 -6.03 -12.14
C ALA A 88 7.82 -7.16 -13.18
N ALA A 89 7.22 -8.33 -12.91
CA ALA A 89 7.18 -9.46 -13.84
C ALA A 89 6.39 -9.14 -15.13
N GLN A 90 5.35 -8.30 -15.03
CA GLN A 90 4.48 -7.90 -16.15
C GLN A 90 4.94 -6.60 -16.83
N GLY A 91 6.04 -5.98 -16.40
CA GLY A 91 6.54 -4.72 -16.96
C GLY A 91 5.69 -3.48 -16.63
N LEU A 92 4.86 -3.55 -15.59
CA LEU A 92 4.00 -2.44 -15.12
C LEU A 92 4.82 -1.46 -14.26
N THR A 93 5.78 -0.78 -14.89
CA THR A 93 6.81 0.00 -14.21
C THR A 93 6.26 1.14 -13.33
N THR A 94 5.24 1.85 -13.82
CA THR A 94 4.64 2.99 -13.11
C THR A 94 3.93 2.50 -11.85
N THR A 95 3.16 1.43 -11.99
CA THR A 95 2.45 0.78 -10.89
C THR A 95 3.45 0.22 -9.87
N ALA A 96 4.48 -0.48 -10.33
CA ALA A 96 5.52 -1.04 -9.47
C ALA A 96 6.20 0.06 -8.63
N ASP A 97 6.57 1.19 -9.24
CA ASP A 97 7.20 2.30 -8.52
C ASP A 97 6.29 2.92 -7.44
N ALA A 98 5.01 3.09 -7.76
CA ALA A 98 4.03 3.59 -6.79
C ALA A 98 3.88 2.64 -5.59
N VAL A 99 3.81 1.34 -5.85
CA VAL A 99 3.69 0.30 -4.81
C VAL A 99 4.96 0.22 -3.96
N ARG A 100 6.16 0.30 -4.58
CA ARG A 100 7.45 0.33 -3.87
C ARG A 100 7.55 1.51 -2.91
N PHE A 101 7.02 2.67 -3.29
CA PHE A 101 6.97 3.85 -2.43
C PHE A 101 6.10 3.60 -1.18
N VAL A 102 4.92 3.01 -1.37
CA VAL A 102 4.01 2.65 -0.28
C VAL A 102 4.66 1.62 0.64
N GLN A 103 5.26 0.57 0.07
CA GLN A 103 6.01 -0.45 0.80
C GLN A 103 7.08 0.17 1.71
N SER A 104 7.87 1.10 1.16
CA SER A 104 8.92 1.81 1.91
C SER A 104 8.36 2.64 3.06
N SER A 105 7.22 3.31 2.84
CA SER A 105 6.53 4.10 3.86
C SER A 105 5.95 3.23 4.98
N LEU A 106 5.37 2.06 4.63
CA LEU A 106 4.88 1.08 5.59
C LEU A 106 6.00 0.50 6.44
N ARG A 107 7.15 0.13 5.84
CA ARG A 107 8.33 -0.34 6.58
C ARG A 107 8.85 0.70 7.58
N ALA A 108 8.92 1.96 7.16
CA ALA A 108 9.32 3.05 8.03
C ALA A 108 8.35 3.23 9.21
N TRP A 109 7.04 3.14 8.94
CA TRP A 109 6.04 3.22 10.00
C TRP A 109 6.16 2.06 10.98
N GLU A 110 6.31 0.83 10.50
CA GLU A 110 6.46 -0.35 11.35
C GLU A 110 7.72 -0.27 12.22
N THR A 111 8.83 0.22 11.66
CA THR A 111 10.09 0.42 12.40
C THR A 111 9.96 1.42 13.55
N ILE A 112 9.14 2.47 13.37
CA ILE A 112 8.91 3.49 14.39
C ILE A 112 7.87 3.02 15.41
N ALA A 113 6.88 2.22 14.99
CA ALA A 113 5.80 1.74 15.86
C ALA A 113 6.21 0.58 16.79
N LEU A 114 7.26 -0.17 16.44
CA LEU A 114 7.80 -1.28 17.24
C LEU A 114 8.81 -0.84 18.33
N ARG A 115 9.07 0.46 18.48
CA ARG A 115 9.98 1.04 19.47
C ARG A 115 9.21 1.79 20.54
#